data_AF-A0A439D9F9-F1
#
_entry.id   AF-A0A439D9F9-F1
#
_cell.length_a   1.000
_cell.length_b   1.000
_cell.length_c   1.000
_cell.angle_alpha   90.00
_cell.angle_beta   90.00
_cell.angle_gamma   90.00
#
_symmetry.space_group_name_H-M   'P 1'
#
loop_
_entity.id
_entity.type
_entity.pdbx_description
1 polymer ?
#
loop_
_entity_poly.entity_id
_entity_poly.type
_entity_poly.pdbx_seq_one_letter_code
_entity_poly.pdbx_strand_id
1 'polypeptide(L)'
;MSRFPDPPVGLEQASAEVGTLGGVSPSPVGASHNGMGILEIRRVVEIIENEGIACCVVGAKALRYYGVPRVSVSPQITYLFCCPVARDISLTLIAAKEDWSMCVPTNKVEYVKDLFTTAPHCEIYEDADQIVPTVRSLLHTYPRLRRKDVKFSFFIIPSWEFFMKDFGPSRFEYSSSHIPYPMLDFFAQGLLDTQHWMELEQLIDGMDLDMKWAQANIDFDRPGRIEYAEEKNGRIRNSLENFPNSSPSTLSTKPLDLRARFQRTIDNKEKRIDRFAPKGKFVTQYRKTGSQDPRLKEGRLC
;
A
#
# COMPACT_ATOMS: atom_id res chain seq x y z
N MET A 1 -9.93 64.08 -22.58
CA MET A 1 -11.20 63.34 -22.43
C MET A 1 -11.75 63.07 -23.82
N SER A 2 -11.26 62.01 -24.46
CA SER A 2 -11.86 60.65 -24.53
C SER A 2 -12.65 60.52 -25.83
N ARG A 3 -11.94 60.05 -26.86
CA ARG A 3 -12.47 59.54 -28.13
C ARG A 3 -13.07 58.15 -27.89
N PHE A 4 -14.12 57.79 -28.61
CA PHE A 4 -14.16 56.71 -29.60
C PHE A 4 -15.59 56.58 -30.17
N PRO A 5 -15.76 56.51 -31.49
CA PRO A 5 -16.91 55.88 -32.13
C PRO A 5 -16.59 54.44 -32.58
N ASP A 6 -17.66 53.68 -32.78
CA ASP A 6 -17.76 52.23 -33.06
C ASP A 6 -17.04 51.73 -34.32
N PRO A 7 -16.88 50.40 -34.47
CA PRO A 7 -16.87 49.77 -35.78
C PRO A 7 -18.16 48.96 -36.06
N PRO A 8 -18.52 48.76 -37.35
CA PRO A 8 -19.77 48.11 -37.76
C PRO A 8 -19.61 46.68 -38.34
N VAL A 9 -20.73 45.94 -38.24
CA VAL A 9 -21.40 45.05 -39.23
C VAL A 9 -20.59 43.95 -39.96
N GLY A 10 -20.90 42.69 -39.58
CA GLY A 10 -21.62 41.70 -40.43
C GLY A 10 -20.84 40.84 -41.43
N LEU A 11 -21.06 39.51 -41.37
CA LEU A 11 -21.35 38.65 -42.53
C LEU A 11 -21.80 37.23 -42.10
N GLU A 12 -22.69 36.69 -42.93
CA GLU A 12 -23.58 35.55 -42.78
C GLU A 12 -22.97 34.13 -42.82
N GLN A 13 -23.72 33.21 -42.20
CA GLN A 13 -24.08 31.82 -42.54
C GLN A 13 -23.15 30.93 -43.39
N ALA A 14 -22.91 29.70 -42.87
CA ALA A 14 -22.92 28.43 -43.62
C ALA A 14 -22.92 27.27 -42.59
N SER A 15 -23.99 26.47 -42.51
CA SER A 15 -24.22 25.19 -43.21
C SER A 15 -23.50 23.99 -42.57
N ALA A 16 -24.31 23.00 -42.20
CA ALA A 16 -23.91 21.70 -41.70
C ALA A 16 -23.43 20.78 -42.82
N GLU A 17 -22.35 20.05 -42.60
CA GLU A 17 -22.09 18.75 -43.24
C GLU A 17 -21.44 17.77 -42.26
N VAL A 18 -21.89 16.53 -42.42
CA VAL A 18 -21.53 15.30 -41.70
C VAL A 18 -20.26 14.71 -42.33
N GLY A 19 -19.32 14.20 -41.52
CA GLY A 19 -18.18 13.44 -42.07
C GLY A 19 -17.10 13.01 -41.07
N THR A 20 -17.30 11.85 -40.46
CA THR A 20 -16.32 10.75 -40.29
C THR A 20 -14.98 10.97 -39.55
N LEU A 21 -14.86 10.25 -38.42
CA LEU A 21 -13.69 9.58 -37.82
C LEU A 21 -12.29 9.82 -38.43
N GLY A 22 -11.33 10.22 -37.58
CA GLY A 22 -9.91 10.11 -37.89
C GLY A 22 -8.96 10.59 -36.80
N GLY A 23 -8.47 9.66 -35.96
CA GLY A 23 -7.12 9.71 -35.39
C GLY A 23 -6.89 10.56 -34.13
N VAL A 24 -7.18 9.99 -32.96
CA VAL A 24 -6.47 10.41 -31.74
C VAL A 24 -5.01 9.98 -31.90
N SER A 25 -4.13 10.96 -32.03
CA SER A 25 -2.68 10.74 -32.10
C SER A 25 -2.22 10.09 -30.78
N PRO A 26 -1.40 9.03 -30.81
CA PRO A 26 -0.87 8.44 -29.60
C PRO A 26 0.08 9.45 -28.95
N SER A 27 -0.25 9.86 -27.72
CA SER A 27 0.65 10.63 -26.87
C SER A 27 2.01 9.93 -26.78
N PRO A 28 3.12 10.69 -26.76
CA PRO A 28 4.46 10.13 -26.88
C PRO A 28 4.73 9.18 -25.71
N VAL A 29 5.36 8.04 -26.05
CA VAL A 29 5.88 7.01 -25.14
C VAL A 29 6.64 7.69 -24.01
N GLY A 30 5.95 7.89 -22.89
CA GLY A 30 6.45 8.62 -21.74
C GLY A 30 7.53 7.81 -21.06
N ALA A 31 8.73 8.36 -21.03
CA ALA A 31 9.85 7.86 -20.26
C ALA A 31 9.41 7.50 -18.83
N SER A 32 9.66 6.26 -18.42
CA SER A 32 9.50 5.82 -17.04
C SER A 32 10.39 6.66 -16.15
N HIS A 33 9.81 7.66 -15.48
CA HIS A 33 10.50 8.42 -14.45
C HIS A 33 10.74 7.48 -13.25
N ASN A 34 11.94 6.94 -13.16
CA ASN A 34 12.53 6.31 -11.96
C ASN A 34 11.65 5.26 -11.23
N GLY A 35 11.16 4.25 -11.94
CA GLY A 35 11.20 2.85 -11.50
C GLY A 35 10.50 2.41 -10.19
N MET A 36 9.52 3.16 -9.68
CA MET A 36 8.75 2.74 -8.48
C MET A 36 7.24 2.54 -8.69
N GLY A 37 6.71 2.85 -9.87
CA GLY A 37 5.28 2.66 -10.19
C GLY A 37 4.35 3.74 -9.65
N ILE A 38 4.87 4.94 -9.37
CA ILE A 38 4.11 6.04 -8.72
C ILE A 38 3.08 6.65 -9.67
N LEU A 39 3.44 6.86 -10.94
CA LEU A 39 2.49 7.38 -11.93
C LEU A 39 1.39 6.34 -12.21
N GLU A 40 1.78 5.07 -12.26
CA GLU A 40 0.88 3.94 -12.45
C GLU A 40 -0.10 3.80 -11.28
N ILE A 41 0.38 3.81 -10.03
CA ILE A 41 -0.53 3.69 -8.88
C ILE A 41 -1.41 4.92 -8.73
N ARG A 42 -0.91 6.13 -9.02
CA ARG A 42 -1.74 7.33 -9.03
C ARG A 42 -2.88 7.18 -10.03
N ARG A 43 -2.62 6.61 -11.20
CA ARG A 43 -3.68 6.36 -12.18
C ARG A 43 -4.70 5.32 -11.67
N VAL A 44 -4.25 4.28 -10.97
CA VAL A 44 -5.14 3.31 -10.30
C VAL A 44 -6.02 4.01 -9.25
N VAL A 45 -5.44 4.89 -8.43
CA VAL A 45 -6.17 5.69 -7.44
C VAL A 45 -7.24 6.54 -8.12
N GLU A 46 -6.87 7.30 -9.16
CA GLU A 46 -7.81 8.17 -9.90
C GLU A 46 -9.01 7.37 -10.45
N ILE A 47 -8.78 6.15 -10.99
CA ILE A 47 -9.84 5.29 -11.49
C ILE A 47 -10.82 4.90 -10.36
N ILE A 48 -10.30 4.51 -9.20
CA ILE A 48 -11.12 4.08 -8.07
C ILE A 48 -11.89 5.27 -7.43
N GLU A 49 -11.23 6.41 -7.28
CA GLU A 49 -11.83 7.61 -6.69
C GLU A 49 -12.90 8.24 -7.59
N ASN A 50 -12.77 8.15 -8.92
CA ASN A 50 -13.80 8.61 -9.86
C ASN A 50 -15.13 7.86 -9.70
N GLU A 51 -15.09 6.62 -9.21
CA GLU A 51 -16.29 5.83 -8.86
C GLU A 51 -16.81 6.14 -7.44
N GLY A 52 -16.26 7.16 -6.77
CA GLY A 52 -16.62 7.54 -5.41
C GLY A 52 -16.20 6.51 -4.35
N ILE A 53 -15.23 5.64 -4.67
CA ILE A 53 -14.75 4.60 -3.76
C ILE A 53 -13.51 5.11 -3.04
N ALA A 54 -13.57 5.15 -1.71
CA ALA A 54 -12.40 5.42 -0.89
C ALA A 54 -11.34 4.34 -1.13
N CYS A 55 -10.07 4.72 -1.27
CA CYS A 55 -8.96 3.77 -1.35
C CYS A 55 -7.70 4.35 -0.73
N CYS A 56 -6.79 3.48 -0.28
CA CYS A 56 -5.47 3.92 0.17
C CYS A 56 -4.41 2.84 -0.04
N VAL A 57 -3.17 3.26 -0.19
CA VAL A 57 -2.01 2.37 -0.31
C VAL A 57 -1.61 1.87 1.08
N VAL A 58 -1.46 0.56 1.22
CA VAL A 58 -1.08 -0.14 2.46
C VAL A 58 0.21 -0.97 2.27
N GLY A 59 0.61 -1.70 3.30
CA GLY A 59 1.76 -2.62 3.26
C GLY A 59 3.10 -1.90 3.12
N ALA A 60 4.02 -2.49 2.35
CA ALA A 60 5.41 -2.01 2.23
C ALA A 60 5.51 -0.59 1.68
N LYS A 61 4.61 -0.18 0.77
CA LYS A 61 4.61 1.16 0.18
C LYS A 61 4.14 2.22 1.18
N ALA A 62 3.18 1.90 2.05
CA ALA A 62 2.80 2.76 3.18
C ALA A 62 3.94 2.93 4.19
N LEU A 63 4.67 1.86 4.51
CA LEU A 63 5.84 1.96 5.38
C LEU A 63 6.93 2.88 4.79
N ARG A 64 7.14 2.85 3.47
CA ARG A 64 8.07 3.77 2.78
C ARG A 64 7.65 5.24 2.93
N TYR A 65 6.35 5.52 2.80
CA TYR A 65 5.80 6.84 3.09
C TYR A 65 6.12 7.27 4.53
N TYR A 66 6.00 6.36 5.50
CA TYR A 66 6.36 6.57 6.91
C TYR A 66 7.85 6.40 7.27
N GLY A 67 8.74 6.65 6.32
CA GLY A 67 10.17 6.76 6.65
C GLY A 67 10.97 5.48 6.57
N VAL A 68 10.35 4.32 6.33
CA VAL A 68 11.05 3.03 6.27
C VAL A 68 11.75 2.88 4.90
N PRO A 69 13.10 2.92 4.82
CA PRO A 69 13.81 2.63 3.58
C PRO A 69 13.54 1.18 3.15
N ARG A 70 13.67 0.87 1.85
CA ARG A 70 13.41 -0.47 1.28
C ARG A 70 13.90 -1.56 2.23
N VAL A 71 13.07 -2.58 2.45
CA VAL A 71 13.42 -3.80 3.19
C VAL A 71 14.54 -4.51 2.42
N SER A 72 15.78 -4.05 2.57
CA SER A 72 16.95 -4.91 2.39
C SER A 72 16.74 -6.03 3.39
N VAL A 73 16.57 -7.22 2.85
CA VAL A 73 16.43 -8.47 3.58
C VAL A 73 17.28 -8.41 4.85
N SER A 74 16.67 -8.57 6.03
CA SER A 74 17.46 -8.66 7.24
C SER A 74 18.45 -9.83 7.07
N PRO A 75 19.66 -9.76 7.64
CA PRO A 75 20.63 -10.84 7.54
C PRO A 75 20.15 -12.18 8.14
N GLN A 76 18.98 -12.23 8.80
CA GLN A 76 18.37 -13.47 9.27
C GLN A 76 17.77 -14.33 8.13
N ILE A 77 17.44 -13.75 6.97
CA ILE A 77 16.96 -14.52 5.80
C ILE A 77 18.14 -15.09 4.97
N THR A 78 19.38 -14.67 5.22
CA THR A 78 20.57 -15.26 4.58
C THR A 78 20.71 -16.75 4.87
N TYR A 79 20.16 -17.24 5.99
CA TYR A 79 20.19 -18.67 6.32
C TYR A 79 19.26 -19.54 5.46
N LEU A 80 18.33 -18.95 4.68
CA LEU A 80 17.52 -19.69 3.71
C LEU A 80 18.17 -19.81 2.31
N PHE A 81 19.30 -19.14 2.06
CA PHE A 81 19.95 -19.14 0.74
C PHE A 81 20.77 -20.40 0.41
N CYS A 82 20.85 -21.38 1.31
CA CYS A 82 21.55 -22.66 1.07
C CYS A 82 20.67 -23.81 0.58
N CYS A 83 19.34 -23.64 0.46
CA CYS A 83 18.45 -24.69 -0.05
C CYS A 83 18.12 -24.48 -1.54
N PRO A 84 18.43 -25.43 -2.45
CA PRO A 84 18.08 -25.33 -3.88
C PRO A 84 16.57 -25.14 -4.14
N VAL A 85 15.72 -25.62 -3.22
CA VAL A 85 14.24 -25.48 -3.28
C VAL A 85 13.76 -24.05 -2.93
N ALA A 86 14.62 -23.21 -2.33
CA ALA A 86 14.25 -21.87 -1.86
C ALA A 86 14.38 -20.77 -2.93
N ARG A 87 14.89 -21.07 -4.12
CA ARG A 87 15.09 -20.07 -5.18
C ARG A 87 13.77 -19.59 -5.82
N ASP A 88 12.83 -20.48 -6.08
CA ASP A 88 11.54 -20.12 -6.69
C ASP A 88 10.56 -19.44 -5.70
N ILE A 89 10.61 -19.84 -4.42
CA ILE A 89 9.87 -19.15 -3.34
C ILE A 89 10.43 -17.74 -3.15
N SER A 90 11.77 -17.57 -3.26
CA SER A 90 12.43 -16.27 -3.10
C SER A 90 12.02 -15.27 -4.18
N LEU A 91 11.94 -15.68 -5.46
CA LEU A 91 11.52 -14.79 -6.55
C LEU A 91 10.06 -14.35 -6.44
N THR A 92 9.15 -15.25 -6.06
CA THR A 92 7.72 -14.92 -5.85
C THR A 92 7.51 -14.03 -4.62
N LEU A 93 8.25 -14.26 -3.53
CA LEU A 93 8.23 -13.43 -2.32
C LEU A 93 8.86 -12.05 -2.54
N ILE A 94 9.90 -11.96 -3.38
CA ILE A 94 10.52 -10.70 -3.82
C ILE A 94 9.58 -9.93 -4.77
N ALA A 95 8.87 -10.61 -5.67
CA ALA A 95 7.88 -10.00 -6.57
C ALA A 95 6.68 -9.42 -5.79
N ALA A 96 6.10 -10.18 -4.86
CA ALA A 96 5.04 -9.69 -3.96
C ALA A 96 5.47 -8.49 -3.09
N LYS A 97 6.79 -8.34 -2.85
CA LYS A 97 7.38 -7.22 -2.09
C LYS A 97 7.47 -5.91 -2.87
N GLU A 98 7.39 -5.95 -4.20
CA GLU A 98 7.43 -4.74 -5.03
C GLU A 98 6.05 -4.33 -5.56
N ASP A 99 5.08 -5.24 -5.54
CA ASP A 99 3.69 -4.95 -5.86
C ASP A 99 3.10 -3.87 -4.96
N TRP A 100 2.20 -3.08 -5.53
CA TRP A 100 1.41 -2.15 -4.76
C TRP A 100 0.24 -2.87 -4.09
N SER A 101 -0.17 -2.37 -2.93
CA SER A 101 -1.29 -2.93 -2.18
C SER A 101 -2.34 -1.84 -2.03
N MET A 102 -3.41 -1.92 -2.81
CA MET A 102 -4.50 -0.97 -2.77
C MET A 102 -5.61 -1.49 -1.86
N CYS A 103 -5.80 -0.84 -0.72
CA CYS A 103 -6.86 -1.14 0.21
C CYS A 103 -8.15 -0.45 -0.23
N VAL A 104 -9.27 -1.19 -0.23
CA VAL A 104 -10.61 -0.70 -0.56
C VAL A 104 -11.64 -1.27 0.42
N PRO A 105 -12.86 -0.71 0.53
CA PRO A 105 -13.90 -1.31 1.35
C PRO A 105 -14.12 -2.78 0.99
N THR A 106 -14.21 -3.67 2.00
CA THR A 106 -14.32 -5.12 1.79
C THR A 106 -15.44 -5.52 0.82
N ASN A 107 -16.58 -4.83 0.86
CA ASN A 107 -17.73 -5.08 -0.01
C ASN A 107 -17.58 -4.53 -1.44
N LYS A 108 -16.46 -3.86 -1.75
CA LYS A 108 -16.17 -3.26 -3.05
C LYS A 108 -15.03 -3.95 -3.80
N VAL A 109 -14.38 -4.97 -3.23
CA VAL A 109 -13.22 -5.65 -3.85
C VAL A 109 -13.53 -6.17 -5.26
N GLU A 110 -14.61 -6.95 -5.42
CA GLU A 110 -14.99 -7.50 -6.73
C GLU A 110 -15.38 -6.39 -7.71
N TYR A 111 -16.16 -5.40 -7.27
CA TYR A 111 -16.51 -4.26 -8.11
C TYR A 111 -15.28 -3.50 -8.60
N VAL A 112 -14.32 -3.24 -7.71
CA VAL A 112 -13.06 -2.56 -8.08
C VAL A 112 -12.25 -3.42 -9.03
N LYS A 113 -12.20 -4.75 -8.85
CA LYS A 113 -11.57 -5.65 -9.83
C LYS A 113 -12.21 -5.49 -11.21
N ASP A 114 -13.54 -5.52 -11.26
CA ASP A 114 -14.30 -5.41 -12.50
C ASP A 114 -14.07 -4.07 -13.22
N LEU A 115 -13.85 -2.97 -12.47
CA LEU A 115 -13.48 -1.68 -13.07
C LEU A 115 -12.24 -1.80 -13.96
N PHE A 116 -11.25 -2.61 -13.58
CA PHE A 116 -10.00 -2.76 -14.33
C PHE A 116 -10.05 -3.86 -15.40
N THR A 117 -10.93 -4.84 -15.26
CA THR A 117 -11.05 -5.97 -16.19
C THR A 117 -12.18 -5.81 -17.22
N THR A 118 -12.93 -4.72 -17.15
CA THR A 118 -13.95 -4.34 -18.15
C THR A 118 -13.56 -3.08 -18.94
N ALA A 119 -14.26 -2.82 -20.04
CA ALA A 119 -13.98 -1.65 -20.88
C ALA A 119 -14.31 -0.34 -20.11
N PRO A 120 -13.48 0.72 -20.25
CA PRO A 120 -12.34 0.83 -21.16
C PRO A 120 -11.01 0.35 -20.57
N HIS A 121 -10.95 0.01 -19.28
CA HIS A 121 -9.69 -0.23 -18.58
C HIS A 121 -9.05 -1.59 -18.87
N CYS A 122 -9.82 -2.57 -19.36
CA CYS A 122 -9.31 -3.87 -19.80
C CYS A 122 -8.34 -3.77 -20.99
N GLU A 123 -8.27 -2.63 -21.68
CA GLU A 123 -7.24 -2.37 -22.71
C GLU A 123 -5.86 -2.11 -22.08
N ILE A 124 -5.83 -1.64 -20.82
CA ILE A 124 -4.63 -1.20 -20.11
C ILE A 124 -4.22 -2.23 -19.04
N TYR A 125 -5.19 -2.85 -18.37
CA TYR A 125 -4.98 -3.77 -17.25
C TYR A 125 -5.49 -5.17 -17.56
N GLU A 126 -4.93 -6.15 -16.86
CA GLU A 126 -5.35 -7.55 -16.90
C GLU A 126 -5.04 -8.24 -15.56
N ASP A 127 -5.62 -9.42 -15.36
CA ASP A 127 -5.25 -10.29 -14.25
C ASP A 127 -3.76 -10.66 -14.34
N ALA A 128 -3.07 -10.55 -13.20
CA ALA A 128 -1.70 -11.01 -13.05
C ALA A 128 -1.70 -12.40 -12.42
N ASP A 129 -0.60 -13.14 -12.64
CA ASP A 129 -0.44 -14.46 -12.03
C ASP A 129 -0.58 -14.38 -10.50
N GLN A 130 -1.41 -15.23 -9.92
CA GLN A 130 -1.60 -15.27 -8.49
C GLN A 130 -0.31 -15.71 -7.80
N ILE A 131 -0.01 -15.12 -6.64
CA ILE A 131 1.14 -15.54 -5.84
C ILE A 131 0.82 -16.83 -5.07
N VAL A 132 1.86 -17.58 -4.71
CA VAL A 132 1.72 -18.70 -3.78
C VAL A 132 1.34 -18.21 -2.38
N PRO A 133 0.65 -19.03 -1.57
CA PRO A 133 0.31 -18.69 -0.20
C PRO A 133 1.55 -18.28 0.61
N THR A 134 1.37 -17.24 1.43
CA THR A 134 2.41 -16.75 2.33
C THR A 134 1.96 -16.87 3.78
N VAL A 135 2.95 -16.97 4.67
CA VAL A 135 2.75 -17.14 6.11
C VAL A 135 1.83 -16.04 6.65
N ARG A 136 0.74 -16.45 7.33
CA ARG A 136 -0.25 -15.55 7.99
C ARG A 136 -0.95 -14.55 7.08
N SER A 137 -0.96 -14.80 5.77
CA SER A 137 -1.45 -13.85 4.77
C SER A 137 -2.49 -14.50 3.87
N LEU A 138 -3.44 -13.69 3.41
CA LEU A 138 -4.45 -14.04 2.42
C LEU A 138 -4.19 -13.39 1.06
N LEU A 139 -3.01 -12.79 0.84
CA LEU A 139 -2.68 -12.10 -0.41
C LEU A 139 -2.85 -13.00 -1.65
N HIS A 140 -2.59 -14.32 -1.54
CA HIS A 140 -2.82 -15.27 -2.62
C HIS A 140 -4.30 -15.50 -2.97
N THR A 141 -5.22 -14.98 -2.18
CA THR A 141 -6.67 -15.06 -2.44
C THR A 141 -7.26 -13.78 -3.01
N TYR A 142 -6.49 -12.69 -3.02
CA TYR A 142 -6.97 -11.38 -3.46
C TYR A 142 -6.68 -11.12 -4.93
N PRO A 143 -7.54 -10.35 -5.63
CA PRO A 143 -7.29 -9.96 -7.01
C PRO A 143 -5.93 -9.27 -7.14
N ARG A 144 -5.12 -9.80 -8.05
CA ARG A 144 -3.84 -9.22 -8.43
C ARG A 144 -3.91 -8.83 -9.89
N LEU A 145 -3.71 -7.55 -10.16
CA LEU A 145 -3.80 -6.99 -11.50
C LEU A 145 -2.43 -6.48 -11.93
N ARG A 146 -2.21 -6.43 -13.25
CA ARG A 146 -1.03 -5.81 -13.83
C ARG A 146 -1.40 -4.91 -14.99
N ARG A 147 -0.54 -3.94 -15.26
CA ARG A 147 -0.61 -3.14 -16.48
C ARG A 147 0.09 -3.89 -17.62
N LYS A 148 -0.46 -3.85 -18.83
CA LYS A 148 0.00 -4.68 -19.96
C LYS A 148 1.32 -4.25 -20.59
N ASP A 149 1.61 -2.95 -20.60
CA ASP A 149 2.74 -2.34 -21.32
C ASP A 149 3.93 -2.00 -20.43
N VAL A 150 3.80 -2.10 -19.10
CA VAL A 150 4.86 -1.78 -18.14
C VAL A 150 4.91 -2.79 -17.00
N LYS A 151 6.09 -2.97 -16.40
CA LYS A 151 6.28 -3.83 -15.22
C LYS A 151 5.68 -3.17 -13.97
N PHE A 152 4.37 -3.28 -13.82
CA PHE A 152 3.61 -2.76 -12.70
C PHE A 152 2.46 -3.71 -12.35
N SER A 153 2.38 -4.08 -11.08
CA SER A 153 1.33 -4.94 -10.54
C SER A 153 0.88 -4.45 -9.18
N PHE A 154 -0.38 -4.71 -8.87
CA PHE A 154 -1.00 -4.31 -7.62
C PHE A 154 -2.07 -5.32 -7.18
N PHE A 155 -2.24 -5.42 -5.87
CA PHE A 155 -3.33 -6.16 -5.24
C PHE A 155 -4.48 -5.22 -4.90
N ILE A 156 -5.70 -5.72 -5.03
CA ILE A 156 -6.90 -5.12 -4.43
C ILE A 156 -7.16 -5.84 -3.11
N ILE A 157 -6.93 -5.17 -1.99
CA ILE A 157 -7.01 -5.75 -0.65
C ILE A 157 -8.26 -5.22 0.06
N PRO A 158 -9.06 -6.09 0.71
CA PRO A 158 -10.18 -5.65 1.52
C PRO A 158 -9.72 -4.91 2.79
N SER A 159 -10.43 -3.85 3.18
CA SER A 159 -10.16 -3.09 4.41
C SER A 159 -10.22 -3.93 5.68
N TRP A 160 -10.98 -5.03 5.67
CA TRP A 160 -10.99 -6.01 6.75
C TRP A 160 -9.61 -6.65 6.98
N GLU A 161 -8.75 -6.79 5.96
CA GLU A 161 -7.41 -7.38 6.10
C GLU A 161 -6.50 -6.61 7.08
N PHE A 162 -6.78 -5.32 7.28
CA PHE A 162 -6.07 -4.45 8.24
C PHE A 162 -6.97 -4.01 9.41
N PHE A 163 -8.11 -4.65 9.62
CA PHE A 163 -9.08 -4.33 10.68
C PHE A 163 -9.52 -2.84 10.68
N MET A 164 -9.67 -2.28 9.47
CA MET A 164 -10.02 -0.88 9.23
C MET A 164 -11.54 -0.70 9.13
N LYS A 165 -12.22 -0.57 10.29
CA LYS A 165 -13.70 -0.48 10.39
C LYS A 165 -14.31 0.83 9.83
N ASP A 166 -13.67 1.98 10.06
CA ASP A 166 -14.16 3.30 9.60
C ASP A 166 -13.43 3.75 8.33
N PHE A 167 -13.34 2.86 7.33
CA PHE A 167 -12.54 3.11 6.14
C PHE A 167 -13.15 4.22 5.27
N GLY A 168 -12.43 5.33 5.11
CA GLY A 168 -12.90 6.46 4.30
C GLY A 168 -11.88 7.61 4.22
N PRO A 169 -12.14 8.63 3.37
CA PRO A 169 -11.18 9.68 3.05
C PRO A 169 -10.71 10.50 4.26
N SER A 170 -11.54 10.62 5.31
CA SER A 170 -11.19 11.29 6.57
C SER A 170 -10.11 10.58 7.38
N ARG A 171 -9.79 9.32 7.05
CA ARG A 171 -8.73 8.52 7.67
C ARG A 171 -7.47 8.46 6.81
N PHE A 172 -7.40 9.23 5.72
CA PHE A 172 -6.27 9.21 4.80
C PHE A 172 -5.47 10.50 4.85
N GLU A 173 -4.18 10.38 4.61
CA GLU A 173 -3.27 11.48 4.30
C GLU A 173 -2.67 11.26 2.91
N TYR A 174 -2.39 12.34 2.18
CA TYR A 174 -1.96 12.28 0.80
C TYR A 174 -0.49 12.66 0.68
N SER A 175 0.27 11.91 -0.13
CA SER A 175 1.60 12.38 -0.54
C SER A 175 1.50 13.57 -1.49
N SER A 176 2.64 14.22 -1.77
CA SER A 176 2.72 15.28 -2.78
C SER A 176 2.28 14.81 -4.18
N SER A 177 2.44 13.51 -4.47
CA SER A 177 1.97 12.87 -5.71
C SER A 177 0.47 12.56 -5.71
N HIS A 178 -0.28 12.98 -4.68
CA HIS A 178 -1.70 12.71 -4.48
C HIS A 178 -2.01 11.21 -4.35
N ILE A 179 -1.11 10.45 -3.72
CA ILE A 179 -1.37 9.04 -3.38
C ILE A 179 -1.94 9.01 -1.95
N PRO A 180 -3.13 8.42 -1.72
CA PRO A 180 -3.70 8.27 -0.40
C PRO A 180 -2.98 7.16 0.39
N TYR A 181 -2.62 7.47 1.62
CA TYR A 181 -2.10 6.54 2.63
C TYR A 181 -3.00 6.59 3.86
N PRO A 182 -3.18 5.48 4.60
CA PRO A 182 -3.89 5.52 5.88
C PRO A 182 -3.14 6.44 6.84
N MET A 183 -3.81 7.31 7.60
CA MET A 183 -3.21 8.13 8.64
C MET A 183 -2.39 7.29 9.64
N LEU A 184 -1.34 7.88 10.20
CA LEU A 184 -0.35 7.17 11.02
C LEU A 184 -0.95 6.36 12.19
N ASP A 185 -1.86 6.98 12.94
CA ASP A 185 -2.58 6.35 14.06
C ASP A 185 -3.46 5.20 13.58
N PHE A 186 -4.21 5.44 12.51
CA PHE A 186 -5.10 4.45 11.90
C PHE A 186 -4.33 3.24 11.36
N PHE A 187 -3.18 3.48 10.72
CA PHE A 187 -2.32 2.42 10.22
C PHE A 187 -1.65 1.64 11.35
N ALA A 188 -1.10 2.33 12.35
CA ALA A 188 -0.48 1.69 13.51
C ALA A 188 -1.48 0.83 14.30
N GLN A 189 -2.71 1.32 14.52
CA GLN A 189 -3.80 0.57 15.14
C GLN A 189 -4.10 -0.70 14.34
N GLY A 190 -4.25 -0.59 13.01
CA GLY A 190 -4.50 -1.72 12.14
C GLY A 190 -3.42 -2.79 12.24
N LEU A 191 -2.13 -2.41 12.15
CA LEU A 191 -1.00 -3.34 12.28
C LEU A 191 -0.95 -4.03 13.65
N LEU A 192 -1.28 -3.29 14.72
CA LEU A 192 -1.34 -3.82 16.08
C LEU A 192 -2.49 -4.83 16.23
N ASP A 193 -3.69 -4.48 15.78
CA ASP A 193 -4.89 -5.32 15.88
C ASP A 193 -4.75 -6.62 15.07
N THR A 194 -4.06 -6.54 13.93
CA THR A 194 -3.87 -7.65 12.99
C THR A 194 -2.57 -8.43 13.20
N GLN A 195 -1.83 -8.13 14.26
CA GLN A 195 -0.60 -8.85 14.65
C GLN A 195 0.53 -8.81 13.61
N HIS A 196 0.57 -7.76 12.78
CA HIS A 196 1.66 -7.48 11.84
C HIS A 196 2.86 -6.86 12.58
N TRP A 197 3.48 -7.66 13.45
CA TRP A 197 4.50 -7.19 14.39
C TRP A 197 5.75 -6.62 13.72
N MET A 198 6.17 -7.21 12.59
CA MET A 198 7.36 -6.74 11.87
C MET A 198 7.10 -5.37 11.25
N GLU A 199 5.96 -5.18 10.62
CA GLU A 199 5.54 -3.92 10.03
C GLU A 199 5.31 -2.86 11.11
N LEU A 200 4.76 -3.23 12.27
CA LEU A 200 4.60 -2.34 13.41
C LEU A 200 5.95 -1.87 13.96
N GLU A 201 6.92 -2.79 14.13
CA GLU A 201 8.30 -2.44 14.50
C GLU A 201 8.92 -1.46 13.50
N GLN A 202 8.73 -1.73 12.20
CA GLN A 202 9.24 -0.87 11.14
C GLN A 202 8.59 0.51 11.15
N LEU A 203 7.28 0.60 11.36
CA LEU A 203 6.55 1.85 11.46
C LEU A 203 7.01 2.68 12.67
N ILE A 204 7.16 2.02 13.84
CA ILE A 204 7.67 2.65 15.06
C ILE A 204 9.08 3.20 14.86
N ASP A 205 9.95 2.46 14.15
CA ASP A 205 11.29 2.93 13.83
C ASP A 205 11.27 4.05 12.78
N GLY A 206 10.44 3.96 11.75
CA GLY A 206 10.33 4.94 10.66
C GLY A 206 9.83 6.30 11.15
N MET A 207 8.86 6.31 12.07
CA MET A 207 8.28 7.53 12.62
C MET A 207 8.86 7.95 13.97
N ASP A 208 9.71 7.10 14.57
CA ASP A 208 10.25 7.27 15.92
C ASP A 208 9.16 7.41 16.99
N LEU A 209 8.15 6.54 16.93
CA LEU A 209 6.98 6.60 17.81
C LEU A 209 7.33 6.22 19.25
N ASP A 210 6.86 6.97 20.23
CA ASP A 210 7.03 6.68 21.65
C ASP A 210 5.70 6.31 22.33
N MET A 211 5.76 6.00 23.62
CA MET A 211 4.56 5.64 24.37
C MET A 211 3.64 6.83 24.64
N LYS A 212 4.17 8.06 24.67
CA LYS A 212 3.35 9.26 24.84
C LYS A 212 2.45 9.44 23.63
N TRP A 213 3.00 9.28 22.43
CA TRP A 213 2.23 9.24 21.20
C TRP A 213 1.24 8.08 21.21
N ALA A 214 1.67 6.86 21.56
CA ALA A 214 0.80 5.70 21.53
C ALA A 214 -0.39 5.84 22.50
N GLN A 215 -0.18 6.38 23.70
CA GLN A 215 -1.25 6.65 24.67
C GLN A 215 -2.30 7.66 24.17
N ALA A 216 -1.90 8.59 23.31
CA ALA A 216 -2.80 9.60 22.77
C ALA A 216 -3.54 9.14 21.49
N ASN A 217 -3.03 8.12 20.79
CA ASN A 217 -3.47 7.78 19.43
C ASN A 217 -3.93 6.33 19.24
N ILE A 218 -3.59 5.41 20.17
CA ILE A 218 -3.87 3.97 20.03
C ILE A 218 -4.88 3.52 21.10
N ASP A 219 -5.90 2.82 20.64
CA ASP A 219 -6.85 2.09 21.48
C ASP A 219 -6.32 0.66 21.73
N PHE A 220 -5.66 0.48 22.87
CA PHE A 220 -5.13 -0.82 23.29
C PHE A 220 -6.23 -1.82 23.69
N ASP A 221 -7.43 -1.34 24.01
CA ASP A 221 -8.53 -2.14 24.55
C ASP A 221 -9.63 -2.43 23.51
N ARG A 222 -9.39 -1.99 22.26
CA ARG A 222 -10.30 -2.20 21.11
C ARG A 222 -10.81 -3.65 20.99
N PRO A 223 -12.14 -3.88 21.02
CA PRO A 223 -12.70 -5.22 20.97
C PRO A 223 -12.71 -5.81 19.55
N GLY A 224 -12.92 -7.13 19.46
CA GLY A 224 -13.13 -7.85 18.18
C GLY A 224 -11.86 -8.47 17.57
N ARG A 225 -10.71 -8.39 18.26
CA ARG A 225 -9.42 -8.86 17.73
C ARG A 225 -9.26 -10.38 17.76
N ILE A 226 -9.84 -11.04 18.77
CA ILE A 226 -9.78 -12.49 18.90
C ILE A 226 -10.66 -13.11 17.81
N GLU A 227 -11.86 -12.58 17.66
CA GLU A 227 -12.83 -12.98 16.64
C GLU A 227 -12.26 -12.77 15.24
N TYR A 228 -11.60 -11.63 15.01
CA TYR A 228 -10.87 -11.38 13.76
C TYR A 228 -9.75 -12.42 13.53
N ALA A 229 -8.94 -12.72 14.54
CA ALA A 229 -7.87 -13.70 14.43
C ALA A 229 -8.42 -15.10 14.13
N GLU A 230 -9.52 -15.50 14.78
CA GLU A 230 -10.22 -16.76 14.53
C GLU A 230 -10.76 -16.84 13.10
N GLU A 231 -11.43 -15.78 12.64
CA GLU A 231 -11.97 -15.68 11.29
C GLU A 231 -10.83 -15.74 10.25
N LYS A 232 -9.76 -14.96 10.42
CA LYS A 232 -8.59 -14.96 9.53
C LYS A 232 -7.91 -16.32 9.49
N ASN A 233 -7.76 -16.98 10.64
CA ASN A 233 -7.21 -18.33 10.73
C ASN A 233 -8.10 -19.36 10.03
N GLY A 234 -9.43 -19.20 10.08
CA GLY A 234 -10.37 -20.00 9.30
C GLY A 234 -10.15 -19.82 7.80
N ARG A 235 -10.13 -18.57 7.34
CA ARG A 235 -9.90 -18.24 5.92
C ARG A 235 -8.56 -18.75 5.41
N ILE A 236 -7.48 -18.60 6.19
CA ILE A 236 -6.15 -19.12 5.82
C ILE A 236 -6.21 -20.63 5.64
N ARG A 237 -6.77 -21.38 6.60
CA ARG A 237 -6.86 -22.84 6.52
C ARG A 237 -7.65 -23.28 5.27
N ASN A 238 -8.80 -22.68 5.01
CA ASN A 238 -9.62 -23.01 3.83
C ASN A 238 -8.87 -22.69 2.52
N SER A 239 -8.10 -21.60 2.48
CA SER A 239 -7.35 -21.23 1.28
C SER A 239 -6.18 -22.17 0.95
N LEU A 240 -5.78 -23.04 1.88
CA LEU A 240 -4.64 -23.94 1.74
C LEU A 240 -5.03 -25.37 1.32
N GLU A 241 -6.32 -25.64 1.06
CA GLU A 241 -6.79 -26.98 0.66
C GLU A 241 -6.05 -27.51 -0.58
N ASN A 242 -5.74 -26.64 -1.53
CA ASN A 242 -4.99 -26.99 -2.75
C ASN A 242 -3.46 -26.97 -2.57
N PHE A 243 -2.96 -26.73 -1.36
CA PHE A 243 -1.54 -26.60 -1.04
C PHE A 243 -1.14 -27.60 0.06
N PRO A 244 -1.14 -28.92 -0.23
CA PRO A 244 -1.01 -29.98 0.78
C PRO A 244 0.31 -29.96 1.56
N ASN A 245 1.36 -29.33 1.00
CA ASN A 245 2.66 -29.16 1.67
C ASN A 245 2.77 -27.86 2.47
N SER A 246 1.73 -27.02 2.50
CA SER A 246 1.72 -25.75 3.23
C SER A 246 1.11 -25.93 4.62
N SER A 247 1.88 -25.62 5.66
CA SER A 247 1.33 -25.57 7.02
C SER A 247 0.71 -24.21 7.30
N PRO A 248 -0.54 -24.14 7.79
CA PRO A 248 -1.19 -22.88 8.13
C PRO A 248 -0.41 -22.21 9.26
N SER A 249 0.17 -21.05 8.97
CA SER A 249 0.67 -20.17 10.02
C SER A 249 -0.47 -19.24 10.44
N THR A 250 -0.84 -19.33 11.71
CA THR A 250 -2.01 -18.64 12.27
C THR A 250 -1.63 -17.44 13.12
N LEU A 251 -2.58 -16.53 13.30
CA LEU A 251 -2.57 -15.47 14.30
C LEU A 251 -2.88 -16.04 15.68
N SER A 252 -2.40 -15.39 16.74
CA SER A 252 -2.77 -15.76 18.11
C SER A 252 -4.24 -15.45 18.36
N THR A 253 -5.00 -16.43 18.83
CA THR A 253 -6.40 -16.24 19.30
C THR A 253 -6.48 -16.05 20.81
N LYS A 254 -5.33 -16.02 21.50
CA LYS A 254 -5.26 -15.75 22.94
C LYS A 254 -5.30 -14.24 23.20
N PRO A 255 -5.86 -13.79 24.33
CA PRO A 255 -5.73 -12.41 24.78
C PRO A 255 -4.26 -11.99 24.82
N LEU A 256 -3.96 -10.81 24.28
CA LEU A 256 -2.64 -10.21 24.26
C LEU A 256 -2.67 -8.88 24.99
N ASP A 257 -1.66 -8.64 25.83
CA ASP A 257 -1.40 -7.31 26.37
C ASP A 257 -0.72 -6.46 25.29
N LEU A 258 -1.53 -5.76 24.50
CA LEU A 258 -1.06 -4.94 23.39
C LEU A 258 -0.28 -3.71 23.85
N ARG A 259 -0.60 -3.18 25.04
CA ARG A 259 0.14 -2.07 25.63
C ARG A 259 1.56 -2.53 25.98
N ALA A 260 1.70 -3.66 26.68
CA ALA A 260 3.01 -4.23 26.98
C ALA A 260 3.75 -4.65 25.70
N ARG A 261 3.04 -5.12 24.67
CA ARG A 261 3.63 -5.44 23.36
C ARG A 261 4.22 -4.20 22.71
N PHE A 262 3.47 -3.10 22.63
CA PHE A 262 3.92 -1.85 22.02
C PHE A 262 5.09 -1.23 22.80
N GLN A 263 4.99 -1.21 24.14
CA GLN A 263 6.08 -0.77 25.03
C GLN A 263 7.35 -1.58 24.76
N ARG A 264 7.26 -2.90 24.71
CA ARG A 264 8.41 -3.77 24.41
C ARG A 264 9.01 -3.46 23.04
N THR A 265 8.21 -3.11 22.05
CA THR A 265 8.72 -2.70 20.73
C THR A 265 9.52 -1.40 20.84
N ILE A 266 9.07 -0.43 21.63
CA ILE A 266 9.81 0.82 21.88
C ILE A 266 11.10 0.55 22.65
N ASP A 267 11.04 -0.22 23.74
CA ASP A 267 12.19 -0.50 24.61
C ASP A 267 13.34 -1.20 23.86
N ASN A 268 13.02 -1.88 22.77
CA ASN A 268 14.00 -2.59 21.93
C ASN A 268 14.42 -1.81 20.67
N LYS A 269 14.04 -0.53 20.50
CA LYS A 269 14.45 0.30 19.36
C LYS A 269 15.97 0.30 19.15
N GLU A 270 16.73 0.54 20.20
CA GLU A 270 18.20 0.59 20.13
C GLU A 270 18.80 -0.75 19.65
N LYS A 271 18.21 -1.88 20.07
CA LYS A 271 18.65 -3.23 19.66
C LYS A 271 18.38 -3.52 18.18
N ARG A 272 17.45 -2.80 17.56
CA ARG A 272 17.15 -2.95 16.12
C ARG A 272 18.08 -2.13 15.25
N ILE A 273 18.83 -1.17 15.80
CA ILE A 273 19.83 -0.40 15.06
C ILE A 273 20.91 -1.37 14.55
N ASP A 274 21.20 -1.31 13.25
CA ASP A 274 22.24 -2.11 12.62
C ASP A 274 23.55 -1.97 13.41
N ARG A 275 24.12 -3.11 13.81
CA ARG A 275 25.39 -3.16 14.56
C ARG A 275 26.56 -2.48 13.84
N PHE A 276 26.47 -2.32 12.52
CA PHE A 276 27.44 -1.63 11.68
C PHE A 276 27.10 -0.15 11.45
N ALA A 277 25.94 0.33 11.89
CA ALA A 277 25.58 1.74 11.82
C ALA A 277 26.54 2.57 12.70
N PRO A 278 26.97 3.76 12.25
CA PRO A 278 27.83 4.61 13.06
C PRO A 278 27.13 5.01 14.37
N LYS A 279 27.80 4.75 15.49
CA LYS A 279 27.29 5.05 16.84
C LYS A 279 26.85 6.52 16.96
N GLY A 280 25.69 6.75 17.56
CA GLY A 280 25.13 8.08 17.81
C GLY A 280 24.53 8.79 16.58
N LYS A 281 24.63 8.22 15.37
CA LYS A 281 24.01 8.83 14.17
C LYS A 281 22.53 8.51 14.00
N PHE A 282 22.03 7.48 14.67
CA PHE A 282 20.68 6.96 14.53
C PHE A 282 20.00 6.87 15.89
N VAL A 283 18.72 7.28 15.94
CA VAL A 283 17.84 7.18 17.12
C VAL A 283 17.01 5.89 17.05
N THR A 284 16.69 5.44 15.83
CA THR A 284 16.04 4.16 15.54
C THR A 284 16.75 3.48 14.37
N GLN A 285 16.32 2.27 13.99
CA GLN A 285 16.86 1.58 12.82
C GLN A 285 16.81 2.40 11.52
N TYR A 286 15.87 3.35 11.39
CA TYR A 286 15.67 4.12 10.17
C TYR A 286 15.85 5.63 10.32
N ARG A 287 15.81 6.16 11.56
CA ARG A 287 15.84 7.60 11.80
C ARG A 287 17.20 8.08 12.28
N LYS A 288 17.74 9.04 11.53
CA LYS A 288 18.96 9.76 11.90
C LYS A 288 18.64 10.77 13.00
N THR A 289 19.60 10.98 13.90
CA THR A 289 19.53 12.03 14.92
C THR A 289 19.30 13.40 14.26
N GLY A 290 18.30 14.15 14.74
CA GLY A 290 17.93 15.46 14.18
C GLY A 290 17.18 15.43 12.85
N SER A 291 16.77 14.25 12.35
CA SER A 291 16.00 14.17 11.11
C SER A 291 14.55 14.62 11.28
N GLN A 292 14.07 15.45 10.36
CA GLN A 292 12.67 15.87 10.27
C GLN A 292 11.73 14.68 9.96
N ASP A 293 10.43 14.92 10.12
CA ASP A 293 9.37 13.98 9.74
C ASP A 293 9.58 13.53 8.28
N PRO A 294 9.65 12.22 8.01
CA PRO A 294 9.93 11.70 6.68
C PRO A 294 8.87 12.07 5.63
N ARG A 295 7.65 12.41 6.05
CA ARG A 295 6.54 12.82 5.18
C ARG A 295 6.71 14.25 4.65
N LEU A 296 7.49 15.08 5.35
CA LEU A 296 7.74 16.48 4.97
C LEU A 296 8.89 16.64 3.97
N LYS A 297 9.58 15.55 3.60
CA LYS A 297 10.73 15.63 2.69
C LYS A 297 10.27 15.87 1.26
N GLU A 298 10.45 17.09 0.77
CA GLU A 298 10.29 17.44 -0.64
C GLU A 298 11.18 16.55 -1.53
N GLY A 299 10.63 16.13 -2.68
CA GLY A 299 11.36 15.31 -3.67
C GLY A 299 11.51 13.84 -3.32
N ARG A 300 11.01 13.36 -2.18
CA ARG A 300 10.83 11.92 -1.97
C ARG A 300 9.64 11.48 -2.81
N LEU A 301 9.92 10.78 -3.90
CA LEU A 301 8.93 10.06 -4.68
C LEU A 301 8.33 8.96 -3.78
N CYS A 302 7.30 9.31 -3.02
CA CYS A 302 6.40 8.42 -2.30
C CYS A 302 5.07 8.39 -3.04
#